data_AF-A0A6C0JB74-F1
#
_entry.id   AF-A0A6C0JB74-F1
#
_cell.length_a   1.000
_cell.length_b   1.000
_cell.length_c   1.000
_cell.angle_alpha   90.00
_cell.angle_beta   90.00
_cell.angle_gamma   90.00
#
_symmetry.space_group_name_H-M   'P 1'
#
loop_
_entity.id
_entity.type
_entity.pdbx_description
1 polymer ?
#
loop_
_entity_poly.entity_id
_entity_poly.type
_entity_poly.pdbx_seq_one_letter_code
_entity_poly.pdbx_strand_id
1 'polypeptide(L)'
;MAGGLFGQPFVFNEKCIVFSLLCMGLFMYQPNIKNNYILGGALFLIFVMSYVAMAWYDYYFNCDIVPLLRGTHSVTKMFKPPPHAPEKQIGNNTDDNNKKYLLIYALHLFLIAPFLGYIALYQNNVNDMTYPLLGALTLFTTGYHGALMISKIH
;
A
#
# COMPACT_ATOMS: atom_id res chain seq x y z
N MET A 1 5.12 -11.43 9.19
CA MET A 1 5.05 -12.92 9.12
C MET A 1 3.83 -13.32 8.33
N ALA A 2 4.02 -13.92 7.15
CA ALA A 2 3.00 -14.21 6.15
C ALA A 2 1.98 -15.32 6.54
N GLY A 3 1.67 -15.52 7.82
CA GLY A 3 0.69 -16.54 8.22
C GLY A 3 1.14 -17.98 7.93
N GLY A 4 2.44 -18.26 7.92
CA GLY A 4 2.98 -19.56 7.52
C GLY A 4 3.00 -19.84 6.00
N LEU A 5 2.59 -18.88 5.17
CA LEU A 5 2.84 -18.92 3.74
C LEU A 5 4.34 -18.68 3.49
N PHE A 6 4.90 -19.31 2.47
CA PHE A 6 6.32 -19.17 2.04
C PHE A 6 7.39 -19.84 2.94
N GLY A 7 7.05 -20.97 3.57
CA GLY A 7 8.05 -21.85 4.21
C GLY A 7 8.37 -21.53 5.68
N GLN A 8 7.59 -20.65 6.32
CA GLN A 8 7.67 -20.36 7.75
C GLN A 8 6.57 -21.11 8.53
N PRO A 9 6.72 -21.36 9.84
CA PRO A 9 5.65 -21.95 10.65
C PRO A 9 4.40 -21.06 10.65
N PHE A 10 3.22 -21.67 10.73
CA PHE A 10 1.96 -20.93 10.82
C PHE A 10 1.93 -20.10 12.11
N VAL A 11 1.99 -18.78 11.96
CA VAL A 11 1.82 -17.80 13.03
C VAL A 11 0.63 -16.93 12.68
N PHE A 12 -0.33 -16.81 13.60
CA PHE A 12 -1.50 -15.97 13.38
C PHE A 12 -1.07 -14.50 13.17
N ASN A 13 -1.26 -13.98 11.95
CA ASN A 13 -0.93 -12.59 11.62
C ASN A 13 -2.18 -11.70 11.70
N GLU A 14 -2.33 -11.04 12.83
CA GLU A 14 -3.39 -10.07 13.11
C GLU A 14 -3.46 -8.93 12.08
N LYS A 15 -2.33 -8.48 11.52
CA LYS A 15 -2.28 -7.38 10.55
C LYS A 15 -2.95 -7.75 9.24
N CYS A 16 -2.71 -8.96 8.74
CA CYS A 16 -3.36 -9.48 7.53
C CYS A 16 -4.88 -9.57 7.71
N ILE A 17 -5.34 -9.96 8.90
CA ILE A 17 -6.78 -10.07 9.21
C ILE A 17 -7.42 -8.69 9.27
N VAL A 18 -6.83 -7.75 10.01
CA VAL A 18 -7.34 -6.37 10.11
C VAL A 18 -7.40 -5.73 8.72
N PHE A 19 -6.35 -5.89 7.91
CA PHE A 19 -6.33 -5.39 6.53
C PHE A 19 -7.44 -6.00 5.67
N SER A 20 -7.61 -7.33 5.73
CA SER A 20 -8.63 -8.04 4.96
C SER A 20 -10.05 -7.64 5.36
N LEU A 21 -10.31 -7.45 6.65
CA LEU A 21 -11.58 -6.95 7.16
C LEU A 21 -11.85 -5.50 6.74
N LEU A 22 -10.82 -4.66 6.69
CA LEU A 22 -10.94 -3.30 6.17
C LEU A 22 -11.33 -3.31 4.68
N CYS A 23 -10.68 -4.14 3.86
CA CYS A 23 -11.03 -4.31 2.45
C CYS A 23 -12.47 -4.82 2.26
N MET A 24 -12.92 -5.78 3.07
CA MET A 24 -14.31 -6.23 3.09
C MET A 24 -15.27 -5.09 3.46
N GLY A 25 -14.95 -4.32 4.51
CA GLY A 25 -15.75 -3.18 4.94
C GLY A 25 -15.88 -2.10 3.86
N LEU A 26 -14.79 -1.80 3.15
CA LEU A 26 -14.81 -0.87 2.01
C LEU A 26 -15.71 -1.38 0.88
N PHE A 27 -15.63 -2.67 0.55
CA PHE A 27 -16.52 -3.28 -0.45
C PHE A 27 -17.99 -3.19 -0.02
N MET A 28 -18.27 -3.32 1.28
CA MET A 28 -19.62 -3.19 1.84
C MET A 28 -20.14 -1.75 1.91
N TYR A 29 -19.35 -0.73 1.56
CA TYR A 29 -19.83 0.66 1.53
C TYR A 29 -20.92 0.87 0.48
N GLN A 30 -20.84 0.18 -0.66
CA GLN A 30 -21.89 0.23 -1.69
C GLN A 30 -21.99 -1.11 -2.48
N PRO A 31 -22.54 -2.17 -1.88
CA PRO A 31 -22.66 -3.46 -2.53
C PRO A 31 -23.82 -3.46 -3.53
N ASN A 32 -23.52 -3.70 -4.81
CA ASN A 32 -24.53 -3.82 -5.87
C ASN A 32 -25.09 -5.25 -6.03
N ILE A 33 -24.74 -6.18 -5.14
CA ILE A 33 -25.09 -7.61 -5.24
C ILE A 33 -26.27 -7.92 -4.32
N LYS A 34 -27.40 -8.34 -4.90
CA LYS A 34 -28.63 -8.67 -4.14
C LYS A 34 -28.70 -10.12 -3.64
N ASN A 35 -27.93 -11.03 -4.23
CA ASN A 35 -27.94 -12.45 -3.85
C ASN A 35 -26.93 -12.70 -2.73
N ASN A 36 -27.42 -13.12 -1.57
CA ASN A 36 -26.60 -13.36 -0.36
C ASN A 36 -25.50 -14.41 -0.56
N TYR A 37 -25.72 -15.44 -1.39
CA TYR A 37 -24.70 -16.44 -1.68
C TYR A 37 -23.55 -15.86 -2.51
N ILE A 38 -23.88 -15.05 -3.51
CA ILE A 38 -22.90 -14.37 -4.36
C ILE A 38 -22.15 -13.32 -3.54
N LEU A 39 -22.86 -12.58 -2.69
CA LEU A 39 -22.26 -11.61 -1.78
C LEU A 39 -21.28 -12.27 -0.80
N GLY A 40 -21.69 -13.38 -0.17
CA GLY A 40 -20.83 -14.16 0.73
C GLY A 40 -19.58 -14.71 0.02
N GLY A 41 -19.74 -15.24 -1.19
CA GLY A 41 -18.61 -15.70 -2.02
C GLY A 41 -17.66 -14.56 -2.39
N ALA A 42 -18.19 -13.40 -2.78
CA ALA A 42 -17.37 -12.22 -3.09
C ALA A 42 -16.60 -11.73 -1.85
N LEU A 43 -17.24 -11.66 -0.69
CA LEU A 43 -16.61 -11.28 0.57
C LEU A 43 -15.50 -12.25 0.98
N PHE A 44 -15.74 -13.56 0.84
CA PHE A 44 -14.74 -14.58 1.10
C PHE A 44 -13.53 -14.43 0.18
N LEU A 45 -13.75 -14.23 -1.12
CA LEU A 45 -12.67 -14.01 -2.08
C LEU A 45 -11.87 -12.74 -1.77
N ILE A 46 -12.55 -11.63 -1.44
CA ILE A 46 -11.89 -10.38 -1.04
C ILE A 46 -11.01 -10.62 0.20
N PHE A 47 -11.53 -11.35 1.19
CA PHE A 47 -10.77 -11.68 2.40
C PHE A 47 -9.50 -12.47 2.07
N VAL A 48 -9.62 -13.56 1.32
CA VAL A 48 -8.48 -14.42 0.95
C VAL A 48 -7.46 -13.66 0.12
N MET A 49 -7.89 -12.94 -0.92
CA MET A 49 -6.99 -12.19 -1.78
C MET A 49 -6.26 -11.07 -1.03
N SER A 50 -6.97 -10.34 -0.17
CA SER A 50 -6.36 -9.27 0.64
C SER A 50 -5.39 -9.82 1.67
N TYR A 51 -5.71 -10.96 2.29
CA TYR A 51 -4.84 -11.65 3.23
C TYR A 51 -3.54 -12.08 2.54
N VAL A 52 -3.65 -12.77 1.40
CA VAL A 52 -2.51 -13.26 0.62
C VAL A 52 -1.67 -12.10 0.09
N ALA A 53 -2.30 -11.01 -0.37
CA ALA A 53 -1.59 -9.83 -0.82
C ALA A 53 -0.76 -9.19 0.31
N MET A 54 -1.34 -9.05 1.50
CA MET A 54 -0.62 -8.53 2.67
C MET A 54 0.49 -9.48 3.13
N ALA A 55 0.24 -10.79 3.09
CA ALA A 55 1.24 -11.82 3.41
C ALA A 55 2.40 -11.82 2.40
N TRP A 56 2.12 -11.66 1.11
CA TRP A 56 3.11 -11.53 0.05
C TRP A 56 3.93 -10.25 0.20
N TYR A 57 3.28 -9.13 0.53
CA TYR A 57 3.97 -7.88 0.84
C TYR A 57 4.95 -8.06 2.01
N ASP A 58 4.49 -8.66 3.11
CA ASP A 58 5.31 -8.95 4.29
C ASP A 58 6.53 -9.81 3.92
N TYR A 59 6.34 -10.83 3.08
CA TYR A 59 7.41 -11.72 2.62
C TYR A 59 8.40 -11.02 1.68
N TYR A 60 7.92 -10.31 0.66
CA TYR A 60 8.76 -9.68 -0.36
C TYR A 60 9.70 -8.61 0.21
N PHE A 61 9.20 -7.87 1.21
CA PHE A 61 9.97 -6.86 1.94
C PHE A 61 10.58 -7.39 3.24
N ASN A 62 10.56 -8.72 3.48
CA ASN A 62 11.10 -9.37 4.67
C ASN A 62 10.71 -8.65 5.98
N CYS A 63 9.43 -8.28 6.12
CA CYS A 63 8.88 -7.52 7.24
C CYS A 63 8.73 -8.35 8.53
N ASP A 64 9.68 -9.24 8.80
CA ASP A 64 9.74 -10.18 9.93
C ASP A 64 10.28 -9.51 11.19
N ILE A 65 9.67 -8.39 11.62
CA ILE A 65 10.13 -7.57 12.76
C ILE A 65 11.25 -6.57 12.34
N VAL A 66 11.18 -6.03 11.12
CA VAL A 66 12.00 -4.85 10.76
C VAL A 66 11.25 -3.63 11.26
N PRO A 67 11.70 -2.98 12.34
CA PRO A 67 11.09 -1.74 12.74
C PRO A 67 11.21 -0.70 11.64
N LEU A 68 10.15 0.09 11.47
CA LEU A 68 10.11 1.16 10.45
C LEU A 68 11.39 2.00 10.50
N LEU A 69 12.02 2.14 9.32
CA LEU A 69 13.13 3.04 9.12
C LEU A 69 12.74 4.43 9.64
N ARG A 70 13.62 5.00 10.45
CA ARG A 70 13.38 6.33 11.02
C ARG A 70 13.96 7.37 10.10
N GLY A 71 13.07 8.21 9.57
CA GLY A 71 13.50 9.43 8.90
C GLY A 71 14.31 10.30 9.86
N THR A 72 15.49 10.74 9.42
CA THR A 72 16.36 11.64 10.19
C THR A 72 15.75 13.04 10.36
N HIS A 73 14.94 13.48 9.38
CA HIS A 73 14.36 14.83 9.26
C HIS A 73 12.81 14.88 9.33
N SER A 74 12.14 13.91 9.98
CA SER A 74 10.66 13.96 10.11
C SER A 74 10.21 14.74 11.35
N VAL A 75 9.17 15.56 11.21
CA VAL A 75 8.46 16.24 12.33
C VAL A 75 7.99 15.24 13.40
N THR A 76 7.66 14.02 12.98
CA THR A 76 7.23 12.94 13.88
C THR A 76 8.36 12.37 14.74
N LYS A 77 9.63 12.71 14.48
CA LYS A 77 10.78 12.21 15.24
C LYS A 77 10.71 12.64 16.71
N MET A 78 10.20 13.84 16.99
CA MET A 78 10.10 14.41 18.33
C MET A 78 9.16 13.60 19.25
N PHE A 79 8.13 12.98 18.68
CA PHE A 79 7.13 12.20 19.43
C PHE A 79 7.39 10.70 19.41
N LYS A 80 8.42 10.24 18.70
CA LYS A 80 8.73 8.81 18.58
C LYS A 80 9.72 8.38 19.68
N PRO A 81 9.42 7.32 20.47
CA PRO A 81 10.34 6.77 21.50
C PRO A 81 11.66 6.32 20.86
N PRO A 82 12.79 6.17 21.59
CA PRO A 82 14.10 5.81 21.01
C PRO A 82 14.09 4.48 20.22
N PRO A 83 15.02 4.27 19.28
CA PRO A 83 15.03 3.08 18.43
C PRO A 83 15.34 1.84 19.26
N HIS A 84 14.52 0.80 19.13
CA HIS A 84 14.68 -0.47 19.85
C HIS A 84 15.56 -1.47 19.09
N ALA A 85 15.76 -1.27 17.77
CA ALA A 85 16.77 -1.99 17.00
C ALA A 85 17.49 -1.02 16.05
N PRO A 86 18.50 -0.27 16.53
CA PRO A 86 19.11 0.85 15.81
C PRO A 86 19.74 0.45 14.47
N GLU A 87 20.35 -0.73 14.39
CA GLU A 87 20.97 -1.24 13.15
C GLU A 87 19.94 -1.38 12.01
N LYS A 88 18.71 -1.78 12.33
CA LYS A 88 17.61 -1.95 11.37
C LYS A 88 16.81 -0.66 11.13
N GLN A 89 16.80 0.28 12.09
CA GLN A 89 16.00 1.52 12.02
C GLN A 89 16.75 2.72 11.43
N ILE A 90 18.07 2.72 11.50
CA ILE A 90 18.94 3.84 11.10
C ILE A 90 19.80 3.46 9.89
N GLY A 91 19.98 2.17 9.61
CA GLY A 91 20.78 1.67 8.50
C GLY A 91 20.22 2.05 7.12
N ASN A 92 21.11 2.32 6.17
CA ASN A 92 20.75 2.63 4.79
C ASN A 92 20.52 1.31 4.01
N ASN A 93 19.25 0.93 3.81
CA ASN A 93 18.90 -0.34 3.19
C ASN A 93 18.78 -0.17 1.66
N THR A 94 19.86 -0.45 0.92
CA THR A 94 19.94 -0.23 -0.54
C THR A 94 19.06 -1.19 -1.34
N ASP A 95 18.87 -2.43 -0.87
CA ASP A 95 18.00 -3.42 -1.54
C ASP A 95 16.53 -3.01 -1.51
N ASP A 96 16.05 -2.53 -0.35
CA ASP A 96 14.69 -2.00 -0.21
C ASP A 96 14.44 -0.81 -1.13
N ASN A 97 15.45 0.05 -1.30
CA ASN A 97 15.37 1.18 -2.23
C ASN A 97 15.19 0.70 -3.68
N ASN A 98 15.92 -0.33 -4.11
CA ASN A 98 15.80 -0.88 -5.46
C ASN A 98 14.40 -1.47 -5.71
N LYS A 99 13.89 -2.26 -4.76
CA LYS A 99 12.52 -2.82 -4.82
C LYS A 99 11.46 -1.71 -4.85
N LYS A 100 11.64 -0.67 -4.03
CA LYS A 100 10.77 0.51 -4.01
C LYS A 100 10.77 1.23 -5.37
N TYR A 101 11.94 1.48 -5.96
CA TYR A 101 12.01 2.13 -7.27
C TYR A 101 11.38 1.28 -8.36
N LEU A 102 11.62 -0.04 -8.37
CA LEU A 102 10.98 -0.97 -9.29
C LEU A 102 9.44 -0.89 -9.19
N LEU A 103 8.88 -0.90 -7.97
CA LEU A 103 7.44 -0.80 -7.74
C LEU A 103 6.90 0.56 -8.21
N ILE A 104 7.61 1.66 -7.94
CA ILE A 104 7.25 2.98 -8.43
C ILE A 104 7.21 2.98 -9.96
N TYR A 105 8.23 2.46 -10.64
CA TYR A 105 8.24 2.38 -12.10
C TYR A 105 7.11 1.52 -12.66
N ALA A 106 6.85 0.36 -12.05
CA ALA A 106 5.75 -0.51 -12.44
C ALA A 106 4.39 0.20 -12.27
N LEU A 107 4.17 0.89 -11.15
CA LEU A 107 2.95 1.67 -10.92
C LEU A 107 2.76 2.75 -11.99
N HIS A 108 3.84 3.46 -12.36
CA HIS A 108 3.75 4.49 -13.38
C HIS A 108 3.46 3.91 -14.76
N LEU A 109 4.14 2.83 -15.14
CA LEU A 109 4.00 2.20 -16.44
C LEU A 109 2.64 1.52 -16.63
N PHE A 110 2.17 0.79 -15.62
CA PHE A 110 0.98 -0.05 -15.76
C PHE A 110 -0.31 0.58 -15.24
N LEU A 111 -0.24 1.62 -14.40
CA LEU A 111 -1.42 2.26 -13.82
C LEU A 111 -1.54 3.75 -14.18
N ILE A 112 -0.53 4.56 -13.84
CA ILE A 112 -0.62 6.02 -13.98
C ILE A 112 -0.65 6.43 -15.46
N ALA A 113 0.29 5.95 -16.28
CA ALA A 113 0.38 6.33 -17.69
C ALA A 113 -0.83 5.87 -18.51
N PRO A 114 -1.34 4.62 -18.38
CA PRO A 114 -2.57 4.21 -19.05
C PRO A 114 -3.79 5.01 -18.60
N PHE A 115 -3.90 5.34 -17.31
CA PHE A 115 -4.99 6.16 -16.78
C PHE A 115 -4.99 7.58 -17.37
N LEU A 116 -3.83 8.23 -17.43
CA LEU A 116 -3.70 9.54 -18.07
C LEU A 116 -3.93 9.47 -19.59
N GLY A 117 -3.46 8.41 -20.25
CA GLY A 117 -3.71 8.15 -21.66
C GLY A 117 -5.20 7.99 -21.96
N TYR A 118 -5.94 7.27 -21.10
CA TYR A 118 -7.40 7.15 -21.18
C TYR A 118 -8.07 8.53 -21.12
N ILE A 119 -7.67 9.40 -20.18
CA ILE A 119 -8.22 10.76 -20.07
C ILE A 119 -7.90 11.58 -21.32
N ALA A 120 -6.65 11.52 -21.81
CA ALA A 120 -6.22 12.28 -22.97
C ALA A 120 -6.95 11.87 -24.27
N LEU A 121 -7.21 10.57 -24.45
CA LEU A 121 -7.88 10.05 -25.64
C LEU A 121 -9.40 10.24 -25.62
N TYR A 122 -10.04 10.07 -24.46
CA TYR A 122 -11.51 10.10 -24.35
C TYR A 122 -12.08 11.47 -23.96
N GLN A 123 -11.26 12.36 -23.40
CA GLN A 123 -11.60 13.76 -23.10
C GLN A 123 -12.97 13.92 -22.40
N ASN A 124 -13.98 14.44 -23.10
CA ASN A 124 -15.32 14.70 -22.55
C ASN A 124 -16.17 13.44 -22.30
N ASN A 125 -15.70 12.26 -22.72
CA ASN A 125 -16.40 10.98 -22.54
C ASN A 125 -15.86 10.16 -21.36
N VAL A 126 -15.00 10.73 -20.52
CA VAL A 126 -14.55 10.07 -19.28
C VAL A 126 -15.62 10.15 -18.21
N ASN A 127 -15.67 9.13 -17.34
CA ASN A 127 -16.58 9.11 -16.21
C ASN A 127 -16.29 10.29 -15.26
N ASP A 128 -17.32 10.97 -14.75
CA ASP A 128 -17.17 12.10 -13.84
C ASP A 128 -16.35 11.75 -12.58
N MET A 129 -16.40 10.49 -12.13
CA MET A 129 -15.62 9.97 -11.00
C MET A 129 -14.10 9.99 -11.24
N THR A 130 -13.67 10.07 -12.51
CA THR A 130 -12.26 10.16 -12.91
C THR A 130 -11.60 11.43 -12.38
N TYR A 131 -12.31 12.57 -12.31
CA TYR A 131 -11.74 13.83 -11.86
C TYR A 131 -11.49 13.90 -10.34
N PRO A 132 -12.43 13.49 -9.46
CA PRO A 132 -12.14 13.32 -8.04
C PRO A 132 -10.95 12.39 -7.78
N LEU A 133 -10.86 11.27 -8.52
CA LEU A 133 -9.74 10.33 -8.40
C LEU A 133 -8.41 10.98 -8.81
N LEU A 134 -8.38 11.70 -9.93
CA LEU A 134 -7.21 12.44 -10.40
C LEU A 134 -6.80 13.54 -9.40
N GLY A 135 -7.77 14.25 -8.83
CA GLY A 135 -7.53 15.26 -7.79
C GLY A 135 -6.91 14.66 -6.53
N ALA A 136 -7.46 13.55 -6.03
CA ALA A 136 -6.90 12.83 -4.89
C ALA A 136 -5.47 12.35 -5.18
N LEU A 137 -5.25 11.72 -6.34
CA LEU A 137 -3.93 11.26 -6.77
C LEU A 137 -2.91 12.41 -6.85
N THR A 138 -3.33 13.57 -7.34
CA THR A 138 -2.49 14.77 -7.41
C THR A 138 -2.09 15.27 -6.03
N LEU A 139 -3.04 15.37 -5.09
CA LEU A 139 -2.79 15.80 -3.71
C LEU A 139 -1.82 14.86 -2.98
N PHE A 140 -2.04 13.56 -3.04
CA PHE A 140 -1.17 12.59 -2.36
C PHE A 140 0.22 12.50 -2.97
N THR A 141 0.31 12.47 -4.31
CA THR A 141 1.60 12.44 -5.02
C THR A 141 2.41 13.71 -4.70
N THR A 142 1.79 14.88 -4.82
CA THR A 142 2.46 16.16 -4.54
C THR A 142 2.89 16.27 -3.08
N GLY A 143 2.02 15.88 -2.14
CA GLY A 143 2.35 15.87 -0.71
C GLY A 143 3.50 14.94 -0.37
N TYR A 144 3.47 13.69 -0.87
CA TYR A 144 4.52 12.71 -0.59
C TYR A 144 5.86 13.11 -1.22
N HIS A 145 5.88 13.41 -2.51
CA HIS A 145 7.11 13.76 -3.22
C HIS A 145 7.64 15.13 -2.80
N GLY A 146 6.76 16.10 -2.52
CA GLY A 146 7.14 17.40 -1.97
C GLY A 146 7.78 17.28 -0.60
N ALA A 147 7.18 16.51 0.32
CA ALA A 147 7.78 16.26 1.63
C ALA A 147 9.12 15.52 1.53
N LEU A 148 9.25 14.54 0.63
CA LEU A 148 10.50 13.83 0.38
C LEU A 148 11.58 14.76 -0.19
N MET A 149 11.21 15.67 -1.10
CA MET A 149 12.12 16.66 -1.67
C MET A 149 12.65 17.59 -0.58
N ILE A 150 11.78 18.16 0.25
CA ILE A 150 12.16 19.02 1.38
C ILE A 150 13.09 18.28 2.34
N SER A 151 12.78 17.02 2.68
CA SER A 151 13.59 16.18 3.56
C SER A 151 14.95 15.77 2.98
N LYS A 152 15.20 15.94 1.68
CA LYS A 152 16.52 15.67 1.07
C LYS A 152 17.37 16.93 0.92
N ILE A 153 16.74 18.11 0.94
CA ILE A 153 17.43 19.40 0.86
C ILE A 153 17.96 19.82 2.24
N HIS A 154 17.26 19.45 3.31
CA HIS A 154 17.64 19.66 4.71
C HIS A 154 18.22 18.40 5.35
#